data_AF-A0A538TFG5-F1
#
_entry.id   AF-A0A538TFG5-F1
#
_cell.length_a   1.000
_cell.length_b   1.000
_cell.length_c   1.000
_cell.angle_alpha   90.00
_cell.angle_beta   90.00
_cell.angle_gamma   90.00
#
_symmetry.space_group_name_H-M   'P 1'
#
loop_
_entity.id
_entity.type
_entity.pdbx_description
1 polymer ?
#
loop_
_entity_poly.entity_id
_entity_poly.type
_entity_poly.pdbx_seq_one_letter_code
_entity_poly.pdbx_strand_id
1 'polypeptide(L)'
;MVKGNWALFEEDFWAINTILQSLIQTSSSKSVMLIDKTGQLISSIGEPPGFDVTQGTNESMYLSLIANRVILVVLFDRKTSLGLVRLKARRGGEELLSVLNKLFDKLQYKNEEISAATLGAEFTAEAESEIDSLFKE
;
A
#
# COMPACT_ATOMS: atom_id res chain seq x y z
N MET A 1 9.68 -10.40 12.25
CA MET A 1 8.55 -10.69 11.34
C MET A 1 7.58 -9.50 11.38
N VAL A 2 7.43 -8.74 10.29
CA VAL A 2 6.58 -7.54 10.30
C VAL A 2 5.16 -7.92 9.88
N LYS A 3 4.19 -7.79 10.81
CA LYS A 3 2.75 -7.97 10.56
C LYS A 3 2.20 -6.79 9.75
N GLY A 4 2.39 -6.81 8.44
CA GLY A 4 1.62 -5.99 7.50
C GLY A 4 0.49 -6.84 6.91
N ASN A 5 -0.62 -7.01 7.62
CA ASN A 5 -1.81 -7.61 7.00
C ASN A 5 -2.73 -6.46 6.55
N TRP A 6 -2.62 -6.05 5.30
CA TRP A 6 -3.55 -5.13 4.67
C TRP A 6 -4.86 -5.87 4.37
N ALA A 7 -5.72 -6.00 5.37
CA ALA A 7 -7.09 -6.46 5.16
C ALA A 7 -7.91 -5.29 4.57
N LEU A 8 -7.86 -5.15 3.24
CA LEU A 8 -8.70 -4.19 2.54
C LEU A 8 -10.15 -4.66 2.58
N PHE A 9 -11.04 -3.83 3.14
CA PHE A 9 -12.47 -4.01 2.94
C PHE A 9 -12.83 -3.65 1.50
N GLU A 10 -13.89 -4.26 0.96
CA GLU A 10 -14.28 -4.10 -0.44
C GLU A 10 -14.47 -2.61 -0.83
N GLU A 11 -15.14 -1.85 0.03
CA GLU A 11 -15.38 -0.41 -0.17
C GLU A 11 -14.07 0.39 -0.27
N ASP A 12 -13.10 0.10 0.61
CA ASP A 12 -11.81 0.79 0.63
C ASP A 12 -10.97 0.39 -0.58
N PHE A 13 -11.04 -0.87 -1.02
CA PHE A 13 -10.41 -1.35 -2.25
C PHE A 13 -10.94 -0.60 -3.48
N TRP A 14 -12.27 -0.49 -3.62
CA TRP A 14 -12.86 0.23 -4.75
C TRP A 14 -12.54 1.72 -4.72
N ALA A 15 -12.56 2.35 -3.54
CA ALA A 15 -12.20 3.75 -3.39
C ALA A 15 -10.74 4.02 -3.78
N ILE A 16 -9.80 3.19 -3.31
CA ILE A 16 -8.39 3.27 -3.68
C ILE A 16 -8.23 3.12 -5.19
N ASN A 17 -8.77 2.05 -5.79
CA ASN A 17 -8.60 1.79 -7.22
C ASN A 17 -9.22 2.88 -8.09
N THR A 18 -10.35 3.45 -7.69
CA THR A 18 -10.96 4.58 -8.42
C THR A 18 -10.01 5.78 -8.48
N ILE A 19 -9.34 6.10 -7.36
CA ILE A 19 -8.38 7.21 -7.31
C ILE A 19 -7.14 6.88 -8.15
N LEU A 20 -6.61 5.67 -8.07
CA LEU A 20 -5.46 5.25 -8.89
C LEU A 20 -5.79 5.29 -10.39
N GLN A 21 -7.02 4.91 -10.77
CA GLN A 21 -7.51 4.91 -12.15
C GLN A 21 -7.62 6.34 -12.70
N SER A 22 -8.11 7.28 -11.89
CA SER A 22 -8.11 8.70 -12.23
C SER A 22 -6.69 9.25 -12.36
N LEU A 23 -5.79 8.85 -11.46
CA LEU A 23 -4.41 9.33 -11.47
C LEU A 23 -3.66 8.86 -12.70
N ILE A 24 -3.73 7.58 -13.07
CA ILE A 24 -3.03 7.05 -14.26
C ILE A 24 -3.53 7.74 -15.55
N GLN A 25 -4.84 7.97 -15.67
CA GLN A 25 -5.44 8.65 -16.82
C GLN A 25 -5.03 10.13 -16.91
N THR A 26 -4.96 10.84 -15.78
CA THR A 26 -4.72 12.29 -15.77
C THR A 26 -3.25 12.69 -15.75
N SER A 27 -2.34 11.76 -15.43
CA SER A 27 -0.90 12.03 -15.31
C SER A 27 -0.07 11.52 -16.49
N SER A 28 -0.69 10.90 -17.50
CA SER A 28 0.02 10.23 -18.60
C SER A 28 1.09 9.26 -18.08
N SER A 29 0.74 8.55 -17.01
CA SER A 29 1.61 7.58 -16.34
C SER A 29 1.43 6.20 -16.96
N LYS A 30 2.49 5.40 -16.92
CA LYS A 30 2.45 3.98 -17.30
C LYS A 30 1.94 3.11 -16.17
N SER A 31 2.26 3.50 -14.93
CA SER A 31 1.93 2.71 -13.74
C SER A 31 1.76 3.63 -12.52
N VAL A 32 0.82 3.26 -11.65
CA VAL A 32 0.61 3.91 -10.36
C VAL A 32 0.45 2.81 -9.32
N MET A 33 1.22 2.88 -8.23
CA MET A 33 1.27 1.85 -7.20
C MET A 33 1.20 2.46 -5.80
N LEU A 34 0.57 1.75 -4.88
CA LEU A 34 0.62 2.00 -3.45
C LEU A 34 1.38 0.90 -2.76
N ILE A 35 2.45 1.27 -2.08
CA ILE A 35 3.37 0.34 -1.43
C ILE A 35 3.47 0.74 0.04
N ASP A 36 3.23 -0.18 0.97
CA ASP A 36 3.51 0.06 2.39
C ASP A 36 5.03 0.21 2.59
N LYS A 37 5.45 0.98 3.60
CA LYS A 37 6.87 1.19 3.96
C LYS A 37 7.67 -0.11 4.18
N THR A 38 6.99 -1.23 4.42
CA THR A 38 7.58 -2.57 4.52
C THR A 38 7.91 -3.22 3.18
N GLY A 39 7.53 -2.59 2.07
CA GLY A 39 7.67 -3.09 0.70
C GLY A 39 6.46 -3.87 0.18
N GLN A 40 5.43 -4.07 1.01
CA GLN A 40 4.22 -4.77 0.59
C GLN A 40 3.41 -3.92 -0.41
N LEU A 41 3.08 -4.51 -1.55
CA LEU A 41 2.16 -3.90 -2.52
C LEU A 41 0.72 -3.94 -1.98
N ILE A 42 0.07 -2.78 -1.95
CA ILE A 42 -1.32 -2.61 -1.50
C ILE A 42 -2.26 -2.64 -2.71
N SER A 43 -1.95 -1.85 -3.74
CA SER A 43 -2.68 -1.82 -5.00
C SER A 43 -1.79 -1.25 -6.12
N SER A 44 -2.07 -1.61 -7.36
CA SER A 44 -1.40 -1.10 -8.56
C SER A 44 -2.34 -1.06 -9.75
N ILE A 45 -2.19 -0.04 -10.59
CA ILE A 45 -2.84 0.07 -11.90
C ILE A 45 -1.78 0.40 -12.95
N GLY A 46 -1.95 -0.18 -14.14
CA GLY A 46 -1.05 0.01 -15.27
C GLY A 46 -0.05 -1.13 -15.43
N GLU A 47 0.99 -0.88 -16.23
CA GLU A 47 2.00 -1.89 -16.51
C GLU A 47 2.97 -2.01 -15.32
N PRO A 48 3.33 -3.22 -14.88
CA PRO A 48 4.35 -3.37 -13.85
C PRO A 48 5.69 -2.82 -14.36
N PRO A 49 6.52 -2.22 -13.48
CA PRO A 49 7.84 -1.73 -13.87
C PRO A 49 8.67 -2.82 -14.56
N GLY A 50 9.17 -2.52 -15.76
CA GLY A 50 10.18 -3.33 -16.43
C GLY A 50 11.54 -3.07 -15.78
N PHE A 51 11.94 -3.91 -14.83
CA PHE A 51 13.28 -3.83 -14.21
C PHE A 51 14.35 -4.54 -15.04
N ASP A 52 14.43 -4.24 -16.34
CA ASP A 52 15.59 -4.66 -17.13
C ASP A 52 16.70 -3.61 -17.02
N VAL A 53 17.59 -3.80 -16.05
CA VAL A 53 18.76 -2.94 -15.80
C VAL A 53 19.76 -2.95 -16.96
N THR A 54 19.67 -3.89 -17.91
CA THR A 54 20.61 -4.00 -19.04
C THR A 54 20.26 -3.08 -20.20
N GLN A 55 19.00 -2.66 -20.34
CA GLN A 55 18.52 -1.84 -21.46
C GLN A 55 18.26 -0.36 -21.07
N GLY A 56 18.28 -0.05 -19.78
CA GLY A 56 17.92 1.27 -19.26
C GLY A 56 16.41 1.52 -19.34
N THR A 57 15.82 2.08 -18.29
CA THR A 57 14.38 2.35 -18.29
C THR A 57 14.09 3.66 -19.02
N ASN A 58 13.14 3.62 -19.96
CA ASN A 58 12.66 4.81 -20.68
C ASN A 58 11.64 5.60 -19.84
N GLU A 59 11.74 5.50 -18.51
CA GLU A 59 10.73 5.86 -17.53
C GLU A 59 11.35 6.69 -16.42
N SER A 60 10.56 7.61 -15.90
CA SER A 60 10.85 8.42 -14.72
C SER A 60 9.90 8.00 -13.60
N MET A 61 10.32 8.22 -12.36
CA MET A 61 9.56 7.86 -11.17
C MET A 61 9.33 9.08 -10.28
N TYR A 62 8.10 9.23 -9.78
CA TYR A 62 7.75 10.14 -8.71
C TYR A 62 7.29 9.33 -7.50
N LEU A 63 7.80 9.69 -6.33
CA LEU A 63 7.49 9.05 -5.05
C LEU A 63 6.90 10.07 -4.09
N SER A 64 5.86 9.68 -3.35
CA SER A 64 5.30 10.48 -2.27
C SER A 64 4.89 9.61 -1.11
N LEU A 65 5.32 9.96 0.10
CA LEU A 65 4.84 9.33 1.33
C LEU A 65 3.46 9.90 1.70
N ILE A 66 2.51 9.02 1.99
CA ILE A 66 1.12 9.29 2.38
C ILE A 66 0.87 8.61 3.73
N ALA A 67 0.19 9.32 4.64
CA ALA A 67 -0.16 8.82 5.97
C ALA A 67 1.03 8.24 6.77
N ASN A 68 2.24 8.74 6.52
CA ASN A 68 3.50 8.30 7.14
C ASN A 68 3.78 6.77 7.05
N ARG A 69 3.14 6.08 6.09
CA ARG A 69 3.20 4.62 5.99
C ARG A 69 3.12 4.10 4.56
N VAL A 70 2.39 4.78 3.68
CA VAL A 70 2.17 4.34 2.30
C VAL A 70 2.95 5.20 1.34
N ILE A 71 3.73 4.59 0.46
CA ILE A 71 4.45 5.24 -0.62
C ILE A 71 3.59 5.13 -1.87
N LEU A 72 3.14 6.27 -2.39
CA LEU A 72 2.60 6.39 -3.74
C LEU A 72 3.75 6.45 -4.73
N VAL A 73 3.77 5.51 -5.66
CA VAL A 73 4.73 5.43 -6.76
C VAL A 73 3.99 5.75 -8.06
N VAL A 74 4.55 6.66 -8.84
CA VAL A 74 4.04 7.02 -10.17
C VAL A 74 5.15 6.88 -11.19
N LEU A 75 5.00 5.94 -12.12
CA LEU A 75 5.91 5.72 -13.24
C LEU A 75 5.36 6.39 -14.49
N PHE A 76 6.17 7.22 -15.13
CA PHE A 76 5.75 8.01 -16.28
C PHE A 76 6.84 8.07 -17.34
N ASP A 77 6.43 8.27 -18.59
CA ASP A 77 7.35 8.43 -19.72
C ASP A 77 8.18 9.72 -19.55
N ARG A 78 9.46 9.71 -19.97
CA ARG A 78 10.37 10.87 -19.88
C ARG A 78 9.85 12.10 -20.62
N LYS A 79 8.96 11.94 -21.59
CA LYS A 79 8.29 13.06 -22.28
C LYS A 79 7.27 13.80 -21.40
N THR A 80 6.80 13.19 -20.31
CA THR A 80 5.84 13.79 -19.38
C THR A 80 6.60 14.67 -18.37
N SER A 81 6.12 15.91 -18.17
CA SER A 81 6.78 16.84 -17.25
C SER A 81 6.56 16.45 -15.78
N LEU A 82 7.64 16.48 -14.98
CA LEU A 82 7.58 16.19 -13.54
C LEU A 82 6.60 17.13 -12.80
N GLY A 83 6.49 18.38 -13.22
CA GLY A 83 5.55 19.34 -12.62
C GLY A 83 4.09 18.93 -12.76
N LEU A 84 3.71 18.41 -13.93
CA LEU A 84 2.36 17.88 -14.17
C LEU A 84 2.11 16.65 -13.30
N VAL A 85 3.05 15.70 -13.29
CA VAL A 85 2.95 14.49 -12.47
C VAL A 85 2.80 14.84 -11.00
N ARG A 86 3.65 15.74 -10.49
CA ARG A 86 3.60 16.19 -9.09
C ARG A 86 2.26 16.84 -8.74
N LEU A 87 1.71 17.67 -9.63
CA LEU A 87 0.41 18.31 -9.42
C LEU A 87 -0.71 17.27 -9.31
N LYS A 88 -0.76 16.30 -10.23
CA LYS A 88 -1.78 15.25 -10.24
C LYS A 88 -1.62 14.29 -9.05
N ALA A 89 -0.38 13.86 -8.78
CA ALA A 89 -0.08 12.95 -7.69
C ALA A 89 -0.33 13.59 -6.32
N ARG A 90 -0.12 14.90 -6.16
CA ARG A 90 -0.49 15.61 -4.92
C ARG A 90 -2.00 15.56 -4.69
N ARG A 91 -2.81 15.88 -5.70
CA ARG A 91 -4.27 15.83 -5.60
C ARG A 91 -4.78 14.42 -5.30
N GLY A 92 -4.31 13.43 -6.06
CA GLY A 92 -4.65 12.02 -5.82
C GLY A 92 -4.18 11.56 -4.44
N GLY A 93 -3.02 12.03 -3.97
CA GLY A 93 -2.49 11.74 -2.64
C GLY A 93 -3.35 12.29 -1.50
N GLU A 94 -3.95 13.46 -1.66
CA GLU A 94 -4.90 14.05 -0.70
C GLU A 94 -6.20 13.21 -0.61
N GLU A 95 -6.71 12.73 -1.74
CA GLU A 95 -7.87 11.82 -1.79
C GLU A 95 -7.55 10.46 -1.16
N LEU A 96 -6.38 9.88 -1.48
CA LEU A 96 -5.89 8.64 -0.89
C LEU A 96 -5.70 8.75 0.62
N LEU A 97 -5.19 9.88 1.12
CA LEU A 97 -5.02 10.11 2.56
C LEU A 97 -6.36 9.95 3.31
N SER A 98 -7.45 10.48 2.75
CA SER A 98 -8.79 10.37 3.34
C SER A 98 -9.26 8.92 3.43
N VAL A 99 -9.08 8.13 2.37
CA VAL A 99 -9.46 6.70 2.35
C VAL A 99 -8.58 5.89 3.29
N LEU A 100 -7.27 6.12 3.26
CA LEU A 100 -6.30 5.40 4.08
C LEU A 100 -6.51 5.65 5.58
N ASN A 101 -6.81 6.89 5.99
CA ASN A 101 -7.13 7.18 7.39
C ASN A 101 -8.35 6.39 7.87
N LYS A 102 -9.45 6.39 7.09
CA LYS A 102 -10.65 5.61 7.41
C LYS A 102 -10.36 4.11 7.49
N LEU A 103 -9.57 3.58 6.55
CA LEU A 103 -9.14 2.20 6.56
C LEU A 103 -8.32 1.88 7.82
N PHE A 104 -7.37 2.75 8.20
CA PHE A 104 -6.56 2.54 9.40
C PHE A 104 -7.38 2.58 10.67
N ASP A 105 -8.39 3.46 10.76
CA ASP A 105 -9.31 3.49 11.89
C ASP A 105 -10.09 2.15 12.01
N LYS A 106 -10.58 1.61 10.89
CA LYS A 106 -11.24 0.29 10.84
C LYS A 106 -10.30 -0.85 11.28
N LEU A 107 -9.04 -0.80 10.85
CA LEU A 107 -8.03 -1.81 11.19
C LEU A 107 -7.58 -1.74 12.66
N GLN A 108 -7.49 -0.52 13.22
CA GLN A 108 -7.20 -0.33 14.65
C GLN A 108 -8.35 -0.83 15.52
N TYR A 109 -9.60 -0.45 15.18
CA TYR A 109 -10.78 -0.93 15.88
C TYR A 109 -10.85 -2.47 15.94
N LYS A 110 -10.55 -3.14 14.83
CA LYS A 110 -10.51 -4.61 14.79
C LYS A 110 -9.38 -5.19 15.64
N ASN A 111 -8.22 -4.55 15.69
CA ASN A 111 -7.14 -4.98 16.59
C ASN A 111 -7.49 -4.77 18.06
N GLU A 112 -8.18 -3.68 18.41
CA GLU A 112 -8.66 -3.42 19.76
C GLU A 112 -9.78 -4.39 20.16
N GLU A 113 -10.75 -4.69 19.30
CA GLU A 113 -11.77 -5.72 19.55
C GLU A 113 -11.17 -7.13 19.63
N ILE A 114 -10.20 -7.50 18.79
CA ILE A 114 -9.51 -8.79 18.94
C ILE A 114 -8.74 -8.82 20.27
N SER A 115 -8.12 -7.71 20.65
CA SER A 115 -7.39 -7.61 21.92
C SER A 115 -8.32 -7.52 23.15
N ALA A 116 -9.56 -7.06 22.98
CA ALA A 116 -10.56 -6.91 24.04
C ALA A 116 -11.53 -8.11 24.14
N ALA A 117 -11.80 -8.80 23.04
CA ALA A 117 -12.75 -9.91 22.94
C ALA A 117 -12.08 -11.30 22.99
N THR A 118 -10.74 -11.41 23.07
CA THR A 118 -10.08 -12.73 23.14
C THR A 118 -8.74 -12.69 23.92
N LEU A 119 -8.78 -13.15 25.18
CA LEU A 119 -7.81 -14.08 25.79
C LEU A 119 -6.32 -13.92 25.42
N GLY A 120 -5.75 -12.72 25.58
CA GLY A 120 -4.38 -12.43 25.13
C GLY A 120 -3.25 -13.19 25.86
N ALA A 121 -3.49 -13.74 27.04
CA ALA A 121 -2.47 -14.47 27.79
C ALA A 121 -2.52 -15.99 27.56
N GLU A 122 -3.73 -16.56 27.57
CA GLU A 122 -3.95 -18.01 27.52
C GLU A 122 -3.72 -18.56 26.10
N PHE A 123 -4.26 -17.88 25.08
CA PHE A 123 -4.04 -18.28 23.68
C PHE A 123 -2.59 -18.09 23.23
N THR A 124 -1.92 -17.04 23.70
CA THR A 124 -0.51 -16.77 23.35
C THR A 124 0.42 -17.82 23.96
N ALA A 125 0.19 -18.21 25.22
CA ALA A 125 0.98 -19.25 25.89
C ALA A 125 0.80 -20.63 25.23
N GLU A 126 -0.42 -20.96 24.81
CA GLU A 126 -0.70 -22.24 24.15
C GLU A 126 -0.14 -22.30 22.72
N ALA A 127 -0.26 -21.20 21.96
CA ALA A 127 0.34 -21.11 20.62
C ALA A 127 1.88 -21.12 20.66
N GLU A 128 2.52 -20.47 21.65
CA GLU A 128 3.97 -20.56 21.85
C GLU A 128 4.40 -21.99 22.19
N SER A 129 3.64 -22.71 23.02
CA SER A 129 3.90 -24.11 23.36
C SER A 129 3.75 -25.06 22.16
N GLU A 130 2.74 -24.85 21.29
CA GLU A 130 2.59 -25.63 20.07
C GLU A 130 3.72 -25.36 19.07
N ILE A 131 4.12 -24.10 18.89
CA ILE A 131 5.24 -23.74 18.02
C ILE A 131 6.55 -24.39 18.50
N ASP A 132 6.83 -24.34 19.80
CA ASP A 132 8.02 -25.00 20.37
C ASP A 132 7.99 -26.53 20.18
N SER A 133 6.81 -27.14 20.14
CA SER A 133 6.67 -28.58 19.86
C SER A 133 6.99 -28.94 18.41
N LEU A 134 6.81 -28.01 17.46
CA LEU A 134 7.09 -28.22 16.03
C LEU A 134 8.59 -28.16 15.69
N PHE A 135 9.43 -27.69 16.61
CA PHE A 135 10.87 -27.54 16.42
C PHE A 135 11.72 -28.42 17.35
N LYS A 136 11.10 -29.35 18.09
CA LYS A 136 11.84 -30.38 18.85
C LYS A 136 12.15 -31.56 17.93
N GLU A 137 13.42 -31.62 17.52
CA GLU A 137 14.15 -32.63 16.69
C GLU A 137 13.32 -33.65 15.88
#